data_AF-A0A9X0RZ52-F1
#
_entry.id   AF-A0A9X0RZ52-F1
#
_cell.length_a   1.000
_cell.length_b   1.000
_cell.length_c   1.000
_cell.angle_alpha   90.00
_cell.angle_beta   90.00
_cell.angle_gamma   90.00
#
_symmetry.space_group_name_H-M   'P 1'
#
loop_
_entity.id
_entity.type
_entity.pdbx_description
1 polymer ?
#
loop_
_entity_poly.entity_id
_entity_poly.type
_entity_poly.pdbx_seq_one_letter_code
_entity_poly.pdbx_strand_id
1 'polypeptide(L)'
;MNDDNSGKRNRVNLTIPFSLLEKIDGHVEKKLEDGESRDTANRSAFVMEMFKLGLRVYENKINKDASEKTLDQKLEFIAKNVLVSGFITDAIFGVQKETVDPSKVIKNEMVLDPEWVKAVNERVAGKLQEYFK
;
A
#
# COMPACT_ATOMS: atom_id res chain seq x y z
N MET A 1 2.97 22.19 26.05
CA MET A 1 4.10 21.36 26.50
C MET A 1 5.03 22.30 27.26
N ASN A 2 5.30 22.06 28.55
CA ASN A 2 6.11 22.98 29.38
C ASN A 2 7.55 23.04 28.86
N ASP A 3 8.06 24.27 28.66
CA ASP A 3 9.42 24.57 28.19
C ASP A 3 10.54 24.04 29.11
N ASP A 4 10.21 23.71 30.37
CA ASP A 4 11.13 23.16 31.39
C ASP A 4 11.69 21.76 31.07
N ASN A 5 11.11 21.03 30.12
CA ASN A 5 11.58 19.69 29.76
C ASN A 5 12.62 19.69 28.61
N SER A 6 12.80 20.81 27.91
CA SER A 6 13.71 20.91 26.76
C SER A 6 15.20 20.74 27.12
N GLY A 7 15.57 20.97 28.39
CA GLY A 7 16.93 20.80 28.90
C GLY A 7 17.24 19.46 29.57
N LYS A 8 16.24 18.59 29.79
CA LYS A 8 16.44 17.32 30.51
C LYS A 8 17.08 16.28 29.59
N ARG A 9 18.40 16.12 29.71
CA ARG A 9 19.16 15.07 29.01
C ARG A 9 19.08 13.77 29.80
N ASN A 10 18.59 12.71 29.15
CA ASN A 10 18.53 11.37 29.73
C ASN A 10 19.58 10.48 29.05
N ARG A 11 20.28 9.66 29.84
CA ARG A 11 21.16 8.61 29.32
C ARG A 11 20.36 7.33 29.17
N VAL A 12 20.55 6.66 28.04
CA VAL A 12 19.88 5.40 27.70
C VAL A 12 20.97 4.36 27.46
N ASN A 13 20.91 3.24 28.20
CA ASN A 13 21.81 2.10 28.03
C ASN A 13 20.99 0.93 27.49
N LEU A 14 21.44 0.33 26.39
CA LEU A 14 20.74 -0.76 25.70
C LEU A 14 21.71 -1.88 25.37
N THR A 15 21.26 -3.12 25.56
CA THR A 15 21.97 -4.31 25.06
C THR A 15 21.46 -4.62 23.67
N ILE A 16 22.37 -4.74 22.70
CA ILE A 16 22.04 -5.08 21.31
C ILE A 16 22.82 -6.31 20.86
N PRO A 17 22.28 -7.12 19.93
CA PRO A 17 23.03 -8.19 19.29
C PRO A 17 24.30 -7.68 18.58
N PHE A 18 25.35 -8.49 18.60
CA PHE A 18 26.64 -8.15 17.99
C PHE A 18 26.52 -7.84 16.48
N SER A 19 25.66 -8.56 15.77
CA SER A 19 25.40 -8.34 14.34
C SER A 19 24.86 -6.94 14.01
N LEU A 20 24.22 -6.24 14.97
CA LEU A 20 23.78 -4.86 14.79
C LEU A 20 24.91 -3.87 15.07
N LEU A 21 25.81 -4.21 16.01
CA LEU A 21 27.00 -3.42 16.31
C LEU A 21 27.91 -3.34 15.09
N GLU A 22 28.15 -4.45 14.39
CA GLU A 22 28.98 -4.48 13.17
C GLU A 22 28.44 -3.56 12.07
N LYS A 23 27.11 -3.52 11.91
CA LYS A 23 26.47 -2.61 10.94
C LYS A 23 26.65 -1.16 11.33
N ILE A 24 26.49 -0.84 12.62
CA ILE A 24 26.71 0.51 13.15
C ILE A 24 28.16 0.93 12.88
N ASP A 25 29.11 0.06 13.17
CA ASP A 25 30.53 0.33 12.97
C ASP A 25 30.86 0.60 11.50
N GLY A 26 30.36 -0.22 10.57
CA GLY A 26 30.55 0.03 9.14
C GLY A 26 29.95 1.34 8.65
N HIS A 27 28.88 1.85 9.26
CA HIS A 27 28.34 3.17 8.94
C HIS A 27 29.15 4.32 9.55
N VAL A 28 29.64 4.15 10.79
CA VAL A 28 30.48 5.14 11.46
C VAL A 28 31.82 5.28 10.72
N GLU A 29 32.41 4.17 10.29
CA GLU A 29 33.67 4.16 9.54
C GLU A 29 33.52 4.91 8.22
N LYS A 30 32.45 4.67 7.45
CA LYS A 30 32.17 5.42 6.22
C LYS A 30 32.04 6.93 6.45
N LYS A 31 31.34 7.35 7.52
CA LYS A 31 31.25 8.78 7.86
C LYS A 31 32.62 9.39 8.16
N LEU A 32 33.52 8.63 8.77
CA LEU A 32 34.90 9.07 9.01
C LEU A 32 35.71 9.13 7.71
N GLU A 33 35.52 8.17 6.79
CA GLU A 33 36.12 8.19 5.45
C GLU A 33 35.67 9.42 4.63
N ASP A 34 34.41 9.83 4.78
CA ASP A 34 33.84 11.03 4.16
C ASP A 34 34.36 12.35 4.78
N GLY A 35 35.20 12.27 5.82
CA GLY A 35 35.85 13.41 6.46
C GLY A 35 35.07 14.04 7.62
N GLU A 36 34.03 13.38 8.15
CA GLU A 36 33.36 13.86 9.35
C GLU A 36 34.25 13.77 10.60
N SER A 37 34.05 14.68 11.57
CA SER A 37 34.76 14.64 12.85
C SER A 37 34.36 13.43 13.69
N ARG A 38 35.29 12.89 14.49
CA ARG A 38 35.00 11.81 15.46
C ARG A 38 33.95 12.19 16.50
N ASP A 39 33.76 13.49 16.73
CA ASP A 39 32.72 14.00 17.66
C ASP A 39 31.30 13.78 17.12
N THR A 40 31.13 13.76 15.79
CA THR A 40 29.84 13.55 15.12
C THR A 40 29.71 12.13 14.56
N ALA A 41 30.81 11.57 14.06
CA ALA A 41 30.90 10.21 13.54
C ALA A 41 31.34 9.24 14.65
N ASN A 42 30.42 8.96 15.58
CA ASN A 42 30.57 7.91 16.59
C ASN A 42 29.29 7.10 16.77
N ARG A 43 29.42 5.91 17.38
CA ARG A 43 28.32 4.97 17.62
C ARG A 43 27.13 5.63 18.30
N SER A 44 27.36 6.43 19.35
CA SER A 44 26.30 7.06 20.13
C SER A 44 25.51 8.08 19.30
N ALA A 45 26.22 8.91 18.54
CA ALA A 45 25.61 9.90 17.64
C ALA A 45 24.78 9.20 16.54
N PHE A 46 25.35 8.17 15.91
CA PHE A 46 24.66 7.40 14.87
C PHE A 46 23.41 6.68 15.41
N VAL A 47 23.52 5.99 16.55
CA VAL A 47 22.38 5.31 17.18
C VAL A 47 21.29 6.30 17.57
N MET A 48 21.66 7.48 18.07
CA MET A 48 20.68 8.53 18.40
C MET A 48 19.97 9.06 17.15
N GLU A 49 20.67 9.22 16.03
CA GLU A 49 20.09 9.60 14.74
C GLU A 49 19.08 8.55 14.25
N MET A 50 19.48 7.27 14.27
CA MET A 50 18.61 6.16 13.90
C MET A 50 17.41 6.00 14.83
N PHE A 51 17.59 6.25 16.13
CA PHE A 51 16.50 6.23 17.10
C PHE A 51 15.46 7.32 16.81
N LYS A 52 15.90 8.56 16.54
CA LYS A 52 14.99 9.65 16.14
C LYS A 52 14.25 9.34 14.84
N LEU A 53 14.94 8.76 13.86
CA LEU A 53 14.33 8.33 12.61
C LEU A 53 13.28 7.24 12.85
N GLY A 54 13.62 6.24 13.67
CA GLY A 54 12.72 5.16 14.05
C GLY A 54 11.44 5.66 14.73
N LEU A 55 11.56 6.61 15.67
CA LEU A 55 10.40 7.26 16.30
C LEU A 55 9.52 7.96 15.26
N ARG A 56 10.11 8.75 14.37
CA ARG A 56 9.36 9.45 13.31
C ARG A 56 8.60 8.48 12.40
N VAL A 57 9.24 7.37 12.00
CA VAL A 57 8.60 6.34 11.17
C VAL A 57 7.46 5.66 11.92
N TYR A 58 7.66 5.34 13.20
CA TYR A 58 6.65 4.70 14.04
C TYR A 58 5.42 5.60 14.26
N GLU A 59 5.63 6.88 14.59
CA GLU A 59 4.55 7.87 14.73
C GLU A 59 3.79 8.06 13.41
N ASN A 60 4.51 8.16 12.29
CA ASN A 60 3.88 8.25 10.97
C ASN A 60 3.05 7.02 10.62
N LYS A 61 3.49 5.82 11.03
CA LYS A 61 2.73 4.59 10.85
C LYS A 61 1.44 4.63 11.65
N ILE A 62 1.51 4.97 12.95
CA ILE A 62 0.31 5.10 13.80
C ILE A 62 -0.68 6.13 13.22
N ASN A 63 -0.18 7.28 12.77
CA ASN A 63 -1.03 8.32 12.20
C ASN A 63 -1.69 7.90 10.88
N LYS A 64 -1.02 7.06 10.08
CA LYS A 64 -1.59 6.48 8.86
C LYS A 64 -2.61 5.39 9.18
N ASP A 65 -2.28 4.48 10.09
CA ASP A 65 -3.16 3.39 10.54
C ASP A 65 -4.48 3.94 11.13
N ALA A 66 -4.44 5.10 11.79
CA ALA A 66 -5.64 5.80 12.30
C ALA A 66 -6.60 6.28 11.18
N SER A 67 -6.10 6.44 9.96
CA SER A 67 -6.87 6.78 8.76
C SER A 67 -7.12 5.59 7.83
N GLU A 68 -6.52 4.44 8.12
CA GLU A 68 -6.56 3.30 7.23
C GLU A 68 -7.86 2.53 7.44
N LYS A 69 -8.67 2.43 6.38
CA LYS A 69 -9.88 1.60 6.40
C LYS A 69 -9.49 0.17 6.72
N THR A 70 -10.27 -0.47 7.60
CA THR A 70 -10.05 -1.88 7.94
C THR A 70 -10.20 -2.77 6.69
N LEU A 71 -9.68 -4.00 6.75
CA LEU A 71 -9.85 -4.96 5.65
C LEU A 71 -11.33 -5.17 5.33
N ASP A 72 -12.18 -5.31 6.35
CA ASP A 72 -13.62 -5.49 6.19
C ASP A 72 -14.29 -4.29 5.51
N GLN A 73 -13.91 -3.07 5.89
CA GLN A 73 -14.38 -1.86 5.21
C GLN A 73 -13.94 -1.84 3.74
N LYS A 74 -12.68 -2.20 3.45
CA LYS A 74 -12.19 -2.29 2.07
C LYS A 74 -12.99 -3.32 1.26
N LEU A 75 -13.29 -4.49 1.85
CA LEU A 75 -14.10 -5.54 1.23
C LEU A 75 -15.55 -5.08 1.02
N GLU A 76 -16.15 -4.41 1.99
CA GLU A 76 -17.49 -3.82 1.88
C GLU A 76 -17.56 -2.79 0.73
N PHE A 77 -16.55 -1.92 0.61
CA PHE A 77 -16.47 -0.97 -0.51
C PHE A 77 -16.38 -1.66 -1.87
N ILE A 78 -15.58 -2.74 -1.98
CA ILE A 78 -15.46 -3.52 -3.21
C ILE A 78 -16.79 -4.18 -3.55
N ALA A 79 -17.41 -4.87 -2.60
CA ALA A 79 -18.70 -5.54 -2.80
C ALA A 79 -19.78 -4.55 -3.23
N LYS A 80 -19.87 -3.40 -2.55
CA LYS A 80 -20.80 -2.33 -2.91
C LYS A 80 -20.58 -1.83 -4.33
N ASN A 81 -19.33 -1.57 -4.72
CA ASN A 81 -19.02 -1.11 -6.07
C ASN A 81 -19.37 -2.14 -7.14
N VAL A 82 -19.12 -3.44 -6.89
CA VAL A 82 -19.49 -4.51 -7.82
C VAL A 82 -21.01 -4.60 -7.98
N LEU A 83 -21.77 -4.58 -6.88
CA LEU A 83 -23.23 -4.63 -6.92
C LEU A 83 -23.84 -3.41 -7.64
N VAL A 84 -23.36 -2.20 -7.32
CA VAL A 84 -23.83 -0.97 -7.97
C VAL A 84 -23.50 -0.97 -9.46
N SER A 85 -22.29 -1.40 -9.84
CA SER A 85 -21.90 -1.48 -11.24
C SER A 85 -22.73 -2.51 -12.00
N GLY A 86 -23.03 -3.66 -11.40
CA GLY A 86 -23.94 -4.67 -11.96
C GLY A 86 -25.33 -4.10 -12.20
N PHE A 87 -25.92 -3.46 -11.19
CA PHE A 87 -27.25 -2.85 -11.31
C PHE A 87 -27.32 -1.76 -12.38
N ILE A 88 -26.31 -0.87 -12.44
CA ILE A 88 -26.23 0.17 -13.46
C ILE A 88 -26.10 -0.46 -14.85
N THR A 89 -25.30 -1.51 -14.99
CA THR A 89 -25.11 -2.21 -16.27
C THR A 89 -26.42 -2.83 -16.75
N ASP A 90 -27.16 -3.52 -15.87
CA ASP A 90 -28.47 -4.11 -16.20
C ASP A 90 -29.49 -3.04 -16.59
N ALA A 91 -29.51 -1.91 -15.86
CA ALA A 91 -30.39 -0.79 -16.18
C ALA A 91 -30.06 -0.18 -17.56
N ILE A 92 -28.78 -0.01 -17.88
CA ILE A 92 -28.33 0.45 -19.20
C ILE A 92 -28.77 -0.55 -20.28
N PHE A 93 -28.57 -1.85 -20.09
CA PHE A 93 -29.02 -2.86 -21.05
C PHE A 93 -30.54 -2.85 -21.24
N GLY A 94 -31.31 -2.68 -20.16
CA GLY A 94 -32.77 -2.55 -20.22
C GLY A 94 -33.20 -1.36 -21.08
N VAL A 95 -32.66 -0.17 -20.79
CA VAL A 95 -32.93 1.05 -21.57
C VAL A 95 -32.49 0.86 -23.03
N GLN A 96 -31.31 0.29 -23.27
CA GLN A 96 -30.80 0.07 -24.63
C GLN A 96 -31.73 -0.86 -25.42
N LYS A 97 -32.23 -1.94 -24.80
CA LYS A 97 -33.14 -2.88 -25.46
C LYS A 97 -34.44 -2.20 -25.93
N GLU A 98 -34.93 -1.21 -25.19
CA GLU A 98 -36.18 -0.50 -25.50
C GLU A 98 -35.98 0.69 -26.44
N THR A 99 -34.80 1.34 -26.42
CA THR A 99 -34.60 2.65 -27.08
C THR A 99 -33.66 2.61 -28.28
N VAL A 100 -32.81 1.59 -28.41
CA VAL A 100 -31.80 1.54 -29.46
C VAL A 100 -32.37 0.89 -30.71
N ASP A 101 -32.32 1.61 -31.82
CA ASP A 101 -32.62 1.09 -33.16
C ASP A 101 -31.52 0.12 -33.62
N PRO A 102 -31.79 -1.19 -33.72
CA PRO A 102 -30.77 -2.19 -34.05
C PRO A 102 -30.14 -1.98 -35.42
N SER A 103 -30.83 -1.30 -36.34
CA SER A 103 -30.34 -1.01 -37.69
C SER A 103 -29.23 0.05 -37.71
N LYS A 104 -29.08 0.81 -36.62
CA LYS A 104 -28.09 1.88 -36.46
C LYS A 104 -26.97 1.53 -35.47
N VAL A 105 -27.01 0.33 -34.88
CA VAL A 105 -25.96 -0.16 -33.98
C VAL A 105 -24.77 -0.61 -34.81
N ILE A 106 -23.67 0.14 -34.74
CA ILE A 106 -22.38 -0.31 -35.28
C ILE A 106 -21.86 -1.38 -34.33
N LYS A 107 -21.98 -2.65 -34.74
CA LYS A 107 -21.42 -3.76 -33.99
C LYS A 107 -19.89 -3.73 -34.15
N ASN A 108 -19.18 -3.68 -33.03
CA ASN A 108 -17.72 -3.81 -33.02
C ASN A 108 -17.36 -5.20 -33.57
N GLU A 109 -16.36 -5.28 -34.46
CA GLU A 109 -15.95 -6.49 -35.17
C GLU A 109 -15.64 -7.66 -34.21
N MET A 110 -15.11 -7.36 -33.03
CA MET A 110 -14.82 -8.38 -31.99
C MET A 110 -16.06 -8.97 -31.32
N VAL A 111 -17.20 -8.26 -31.32
CA VAL A 111 -18.46 -8.69 -30.70
C VAL A 111 -19.37 -9.39 -31.72
N LEU A 112 -19.01 -9.30 -33.01
CA LEU A 112 -19.62 -10.06 -34.10
C LEU A 112 -19.09 -11.49 -34.20
N ASP A 113 -17.93 -11.76 -33.60
CA ASP A 113 -17.36 -13.10 -33.54
C ASP A 113 -18.30 -14.04 -32.76
N PRO A 114 -18.85 -15.09 -33.40
CA PRO A 114 -19.71 -16.07 -32.75
C PRO A 114 -19.02 -16.77 -31.56
N GLU A 115 -17.69 -16.82 -31.55
CA GLU A 115 -16.91 -17.42 -30.47
C GLU A 115 -16.66 -16.48 -29.30
N TRP A 116 -16.93 -15.17 -29.43
CA TRP A 116 -16.64 -14.18 -28.39
C TRP A 116 -17.34 -14.51 -27.06
N VAL A 117 -18.63 -14.86 -27.10
CA VAL A 117 -19.39 -15.23 -25.88
C VAL A 117 -18.81 -16.48 -25.22
N LYS A 118 -18.40 -17.46 -26.04
CA LYS A 118 -17.79 -18.71 -25.56
C LYS A 118 -16.42 -18.44 -24.94
N ALA A 119 -15.58 -17.65 -25.60
CA ALA A 119 -14.25 -17.27 -25.12
C ALA A 119 -14.31 -16.45 -23.82
N VAL A 120 -15.28 -15.55 -23.68
CA VAL A 120 -15.50 -14.80 -22.43
C VAL A 120 -15.92 -15.76 -21.31
N ASN A 121 -16.89 -16.64 -21.57
CA ASN A 121 -17.38 -17.59 -20.57
C ASN A 121 -16.29 -18.58 -20.11
N GLU A 122 -15.49 -19.13 -21.04
CA GLU A 122 -14.37 -20.02 -20.70
C GLU A 122 -13.31 -19.30 -19.88
N ARG A 123 -13.01 -18.05 -20.20
CA ARG A 123 -12.00 -17.26 -19.49
C ARG A 123 -12.45 -16.79 -18.11
N VAL A 124 -13.75 -16.53 -17.94
CA VAL A 124 -14.34 -16.18 -16.63
C VAL A 124 -14.50 -17.43 -15.77
N ALA A 125 -15.06 -18.51 -16.32
CA ALA A 125 -15.25 -19.77 -15.59
C ALA A 125 -13.92 -20.41 -15.18
N GLY A 126 -12.93 -20.44 -16.08
CA GLY A 126 -11.60 -20.96 -15.76
C GLY A 126 -10.93 -20.21 -14.61
N LYS A 127 -11.01 -18.88 -14.61
CA LYS A 127 -10.48 -18.06 -13.51
C LYS A 127 -11.25 -18.26 -12.21
N LEU A 128 -12.57 -18.39 -12.23
CA LEU A 128 -13.35 -18.59 -11.01
C LEU A 128 -13.12 -19.97 -10.39
N GLN A 129 -12.96 -21.02 -11.20
CA GLN A 129 -12.63 -22.38 -10.73
C GLN A 129 -11.25 -22.48 -10.07
N GLU A 130 -10.30 -21.64 -10.46
CA GLU A 130 -8.99 -21.55 -9.80
C GLU A 130 -9.10 -21.06 -8.34
N TYR A 131 -10.08 -20.20 -8.05
CA TYR A 131 -10.25 -19.60 -6.73
C TYR A 131 -11.32 -20.29 -5.86
N PHE A 132 -12.33 -20.89 -6.48
CA PHE A 132 -13.46 -21.53 -5.80
C PHE A 132 -13.62 -22.96 -6.33
N LYS A 133 -12.96 -23.92 -5.67
CA LYS A 133 -13.16 -25.36 -5.89
C LYS A 133 -14.44 -25.87 -5.23
#